data_AF-Q4T3U3-F1
#
_entry.id   AF-Q4T3U3-F1
#
_cell.length_a   1.000
_cell.length_b   1.000
_cell.length_c   1.000
_cell.angle_alpha   90.00
_cell.angle_beta   90.00
_cell.angle_gamma   90.00
#
_symmetry.space_group_name_H-M   'P 1'
#
loop_
_entity.id
_entity.type
_entity.pdbx_description
1 polymer ?
#
loop_
_entity_poly.entity_id
_entity_poly.type
_entity_poly.pdbx_seq_one_letter_code
_entity_poly.pdbx_strand_id
1 'polypeptide(L)'
;MSVRKELLLKDEECERLSKVRDQLGQELEELTASLFQEAHKMVHEANTKQATAEKQLREALGKIDVLQAEVQALKTLVLSSPTSPVGELPSVGGGGVKTPFRKGHSRNKSTSSAILGTQPDPSATQPIVRECREVGGFRGVSKAVQAETSLGANCCHVQVDNQLFSDFKTWKEEPVLDRSCCFLERVYREDIYPCLTFSKSEVR
;
A
#
# COMPACT_ATOMS: atom_id res chain seq x y z
N MET A 1 -67.09 -29.65 7.96
CA MET A 1 -67.01 -28.18 7.97
C MET A 1 -67.79 -27.64 6.78
N SER A 2 -68.49 -26.51 6.90
CA SER A 2 -69.19 -25.91 5.74
C SER A 2 -68.18 -25.16 4.88
N VAL A 3 -68.31 -25.23 3.55
CA VAL A 3 -67.47 -24.52 2.56
C VAL A 3 -67.28 -23.04 2.92
N ARG A 4 -68.31 -22.38 3.46
CA ARG A 4 -68.24 -20.98 3.91
C ARG A 4 -67.25 -20.75 5.05
N LYS A 5 -67.14 -21.69 6.00
CA LYS A 5 -66.19 -21.58 7.13
C LYS A 5 -64.76 -21.79 6.67
N GLU A 6 -64.56 -22.70 5.72
CA GLU A 6 -63.24 -22.96 5.13
C GLU A 6 -62.74 -21.75 4.33
N LEU A 7 -63.63 -21.09 3.58
CA LEU A 7 -63.30 -19.86 2.84
C LEU A 7 -62.86 -18.72 3.78
N LEU A 8 -63.59 -18.47 4.87
CA LEU A 8 -63.23 -17.43 5.83
C LEU A 8 -61.85 -17.65 6.45
N LEU A 9 -61.52 -18.88 6.84
CA LEU A 9 -60.21 -19.21 7.37
C LEU A 9 -59.09 -18.99 6.34
N LYS A 10 -59.37 -19.24 5.05
CA LYS A 10 -58.42 -18.96 3.96
C LYS A 10 -58.25 -17.46 3.74
N ASP A 11 -59.33 -16.67 3.80
CA ASP A 11 -59.27 -15.22 3.67
C ASP A 11 -58.43 -14.59 4.80
N GLU A 12 -58.63 -15.03 6.05
CA GLU A 12 -57.84 -14.59 7.21
C GLU A 12 -56.35 -14.92 7.05
N GLU A 13 -56.04 -16.14 6.58
CA GLU A 13 -54.66 -16.55 6.32
C GLU A 13 -54.03 -15.76 5.16
N CYS A 14 -54.80 -15.47 4.11
CA CYS A 14 -54.36 -14.60 3.02
C CYS A 14 -54.06 -13.18 3.51
N GLU A 15 -54.89 -12.62 4.39
CA GLU A 15 -54.64 -11.31 5.00
C GLU A 15 -53.37 -11.32 5.86
N ARG A 16 -53.18 -12.38 6.66
CA ARG A 16 -51.97 -12.57 7.46
C ARG A 16 -50.71 -12.66 6.58
N LEU A 17 -50.75 -13.45 5.52
CA LEU A 17 -49.64 -13.59 4.57
C LEU A 17 -49.38 -12.29 3.81
N SER A 18 -50.43 -11.51 3.49
CA SER A 18 -50.28 -10.19 2.88
C SER A 18 -49.48 -9.25 3.79
N LYS A 19 -49.80 -9.20 5.08
CA LYS A 19 -49.06 -8.38 6.06
C LYS A 19 -47.59 -8.79 6.17
N VAL A 20 -47.31 -10.11 6.19
CA VAL A 20 -45.93 -10.62 6.23
C VAL A 20 -45.16 -10.21 4.97
N ARG A 21 -45.77 -10.34 3.79
CA ARG A 21 -45.16 -9.90 2.53
C ARG A 21 -44.83 -8.41 2.57
N ASP A 22 -45.77 -7.58 3.02
CA ASP A 22 -45.62 -6.12 3.03
C ASP A 22 -44.52 -5.70 4.03
N GLN A 23 -44.43 -6.36 5.20
CA GLN A 23 -43.36 -6.15 6.16
C GLN A 23 -41.99 -6.52 5.59
N LEU A 24 -41.87 -7.71 4.98
CA LEU A 24 -40.61 -8.13 4.36
C LEU A 24 -40.22 -7.21 3.19
N GLY A 25 -41.19 -6.69 2.44
CA GLY A 25 -40.95 -5.68 1.41
C GLY A 25 -40.34 -4.41 1.98
N GLN A 26 -40.92 -3.90 3.08
CA GLN A 26 -40.41 -2.72 3.78
C GLN A 26 -38.98 -2.95 4.33
N GLU A 27 -38.74 -4.07 5.01
CA GLU A 27 -37.41 -4.40 5.54
C GLU A 27 -36.36 -4.53 4.42
N LEU A 28 -36.74 -5.10 3.27
CA LEU A 28 -35.87 -5.18 2.10
C LEU A 28 -35.54 -3.81 1.53
N GLU A 29 -36.53 -2.91 1.43
CA GLU A 29 -36.32 -1.54 0.96
C GLU A 29 -35.38 -0.76 1.89
N GLU A 30 -35.58 -0.86 3.21
CA GLU A 30 -34.73 -0.22 4.21
C GLU A 30 -33.29 -0.74 4.20
N LEU A 31 -33.12 -2.07 4.09
CA LEU A 31 -31.80 -2.68 3.94
C LEU A 31 -31.13 -2.20 2.65
N THR A 32 -31.88 -2.18 1.54
CA THR A 32 -31.37 -1.73 0.24
C THR A 32 -30.92 -0.27 0.31
N ALA A 33 -31.71 0.61 0.93
CA ALA A 33 -31.33 2.00 1.14
C ALA A 33 -30.07 2.13 2.00
N SER A 34 -29.97 1.36 3.08
CA SER A 34 -28.81 1.35 3.97
C SER A 34 -27.52 0.88 3.26
N LEU A 35 -27.62 -0.16 2.43
CA LEU A 35 -26.50 -0.66 1.64
C LEU A 35 -25.98 0.38 0.64
N PHE A 36 -26.87 1.11 -0.04
CA PHE A 36 -26.45 2.18 -0.95
C PHE A 36 -25.78 3.32 -0.20
N GLN A 37 -26.32 3.74 0.95
CA GLN A 37 -25.73 4.79 1.77
C GLN A 37 -24.31 4.40 2.22
N GLU A 38 -24.13 3.17 2.71
CA GLU A 38 -22.82 2.72 3.18
C GLU A 38 -21.83 2.56 2.01
N ALA A 39 -22.27 2.05 0.86
CA ALA A 39 -21.43 1.99 -0.34
C ALA A 39 -20.97 3.39 -0.79
N HIS A 40 -21.88 4.36 -0.83
CA HIS A 40 -21.53 5.76 -1.14
C HIS A 40 -20.55 6.36 -0.13
N LYS A 41 -20.75 6.08 1.16
CA LYS A 41 -19.85 6.54 2.23
C LYS A 41 -18.45 5.96 2.07
N MET A 42 -18.31 4.65 1.88
CA MET A 42 -17.01 4.00 1.67
C MET A 42 -16.25 4.60 0.48
N VAL A 43 -16.94 4.81 -0.65
CA VAL A 43 -16.34 5.42 -1.85
C VAL A 43 -15.93 6.88 -1.57
N HIS A 44 -16.77 7.65 -0.89
CA HIS A 44 -16.47 9.04 -0.55
C HIS A 44 -15.26 9.16 0.38
N GLU A 45 -15.17 8.32 1.41
CA GLU A 45 -14.05 8.29 2.33
C GLU A 45 -12.74 7.91 1.62
N ALA A 46 -12.78 6.91 0.73
CA ALA A 46 -11.63 6.53 -0.07
C ALA A 46 -11.17 7.69 -0.97
N ASN A 47 -12.09 8.34 -1.68
CA ASN A 47 -11.78 9.49 -2.53
C ASN A 47 -11.21 10.67 -1.73
N THR A 48 -11.72 10.92 -0.53
CA THR A 48 -11.23 12.00 0.35
C THR A 48 -9.80 11.72 0.83
N LYS A 49 -9.53 10.47 1.23
CA LYS A 49 -8.17 10.03 1.61
C LYS A 49 -7.22 10.12 0.42
N GLN A 50 -7.65 9.68 -0.77
CA GLN A 50 -6.89 9.80 -2.01
C GLN A 50 -6.55 11.26 -2.32
N ALA A 51 -7.54 12.16 -2.34
CA ALA A 51 -7.31 13.58 -2.62
C ALA A 51 -6.32 14.22 -1.63
N THR A 52 -6.37 13.82 -0.36
CA THR A 52 -5.43 14.29 0.67
C THR A 52 -4.01 13.80 0.39
N ALA A 53 -3.83 12.51 0.09
CA ALA A 53 -2.53 11.93 -0.23
C ALA A 53 -1.94 12.53 -1.51
N GLU A 54 -2.75 12.71 -2.55
CA GLU A 54 -2.32 13.34 -3.81
C GLU A 54 -1.90 14.80 -3.62
N LYS A 55 -2.61 15.54 -2.76
CA LYS A 55 -2.21 16.91 -2.39
C LYS A 55 -0.85 16.92 -1.70
N GLN A 56 -0.64 16.05 -0.71
CA GLN A 56 0.63 15.95 0.00
C GLN A 56 1.78 15.55 -0.93
N LEU A 57 1.52 14.63 -1.86
CA LEU A 57 2.48 14.24 -2.88
C LEU A 57 2.87 15.44 -3.75
N ARG A 58 1.90 16.22 -4.22
CA ARG A 58 2.16 17.43 -5.03
C ARG A 58 3.00 18.45 -4.28
N GLU A 59 2.72 18.67 -3.00
CA GLU A 59 3.51 19.58 -2.15
C GLU A 59 4.94 19.06 -1.95
N ALA A 60 5.12 17.75 -1.76
CA ALA A 60 6.44 17.13 -1.64
C ALA A 60 7.24 17.22 -2.94
N LEU A 61 6.61 16.98 -4.09
CA LEU A 61 7.23 17.14 -5.40
C LEU A 61 7.68 18.59 -5.61
N GLY A 62 6.84 19.58 -5.29
CA GLY A 62 7.24 20.99 -5.37
C GLY A 62 8.43 21.35 -4.48
N LYS A 63 8.56 20.74 -3.29
CA LYS A 63 9.76 20.90 -2.45
C LYS A 63 11.00 20.29 -3.09
N ILE A 64 10.87 19.13 -3.73
CA ILE A 64 11.97 18.50 -4.47
C ILE A 64 12.43 19.41 -5.60
N ASP A 65 11.52 19.99 -6.38
CA ASP A 65 11.86 20.87 -7.50
C ASP A 65 12.64 22.10 -7.04
N VAL A 66 12.22 22.73 -5.93
CA VAL A 66 12.94 23.88 -5.33
C VAL A 66 14.34 23.45 -4.87
N LEU A 67 14.45 22.34 -4.15
CA LEU A 67 15.74 21.83 -3.69
C LEU A 67 16.68 21.45 -4.84
N GLN A 68 16.15 20.87 -5.92
CA GLN A 68 16.93 20.57 -7.12
C GLN A 68 17.47 21.85 -7.77
N ALA A 69 16.65 22.90 -7.86
CA ALA A 69 17.08 24.21 -8.35
C ALA A 69 18.17 24.84 -7.47
N GLU A 70 18.02 24.77 -6.14
CA GLU A 70 19.04 25.23 -5.19
C GLU A 70 20.37 24.48 -5.35
N VAL A 71 20.33 23.15 -5.42
CA VAL A 71 21.52 22.31 -5.63
C VAL A 71 22.19 22.64 -6.96
N GLN A 72 21.41 22.86 -8.02
CA GLN A 72 21.94 23.25 -9.33
C GLN A 72 22.60 24.62 -9.29
N ALA A 73 21.99 25.60 -8.60
CA ALA A 73 22.56 26.94 -8.43
C ALA A 73 23.87 26.88 -7.62
N LEU A 74 23.89 26.14 -6.52
CA LEU A 74 25.09 25.94 -5.70
C LEU A 74 26.20 25.23 -6.50
N LYS A 75 25.88 24.19 -7.26
CA LYS A 75 26.84 23.48 -8.14
C LYS A 75 27.44 24.43 -9.17
N THR A 76 26.64 25.31 -9.76
CA THR A 76 27.11 26.31 -10.71
C THR A 76 28.08 27.29 -10.05
N LEU A 77 27.73 27.80 -8.85
CA LEU A 77 28.56 28.74 -8.11
C LEU A 77 29.93 28.13 -7.74
N VAL A 78 29.93 26.87 -7.28
CA VAL A 78 31.16 26.11 -6.99
C VAL A 78 32.02 25.93 -8.24
N LEU A 79 31.43 25.54 -9.38
CA LEU A 79 32.17 25.35 -10.64
C LEU A 79 32.68 26.67 -11.25
N SER A 80 31.99 27.78 -11.00
CA SER A 80 32.39 29.12 -11.46
C SER A 80 33.40 29.81 -10.51
N SER A 81 33.68 29.23 -9.35
CA SER A 81 34.65 29.77 -8.39
C SER A 81 36.08 29.40 -8.81
N PRO A 82 37.03 30.34 -8.94
CA PRO A 82 38.36 30.11 -9.51
C PRO A 82 39.35 29.35 -8.61
N THR A 83 38.90 28.72 -7.51
CA THR A 83 39.78 27.95 -6.61
C THR A 83 39.76 26.47 -6.97
N SER A 84 40.81 26.05 -7.67
CA SER A 84 41.18 24.69 -8.07
C SER A 84 41.27 23.70 -6.88
N PRO A 85 41.05 22.39 -7.12
CA PRO A 85 42.18 21.49 -6.94
C PRO A 85 42.24 20.44 -8.07
N VAL A 86 43.02 20.74 -9.11
CA VAL A 86 43.70 19.72 -9.91
C VAL A 86 44.77 19.09 -9.02
N GLY A 87 44.46 17.93 -8.46
CA GLY A 87 45.44 17.10 -7.79
C GLY A 87 46.20 16.28 -8.82
N GLU A 88 47.33 16.78 -9.32
CA GLU A 88 48.33 15.95 -9.99
C GLU A 88 49.75 16.45 -9.68
N LEU A 89 50.60 15.48 -9.29
CA LEU A 89 52.07 15.38 -9.31
C LEU A 89 52.80 15.19 -7.96
N PRO A 90 53.90 14.42 -7.96
CA PRO A 90 54.15 13.35 -6.99
C PRO A 90 55.07 13.76 -5.84
N SER A 91 54.97 12.95 -4.79
CA SER A 91 55.81 12.88 -3.59
C SER A 91 57.31 13.09 -3.88
N VAL A 92 57.84 14.24 -3.45
CA VAL A 92 59.26 14.38 -3.06
C VAL A 92 59.36 15.23 -1.79
N GLY A 93 59.88 14.60 -0.73
CA GLY A 93 60.88 15.24 0.11
C GLY A 93 60.42 16.15 1.25
N GLY A 94 60.14 15.53 2.41
CA GLY A 94 60.89 15.84 3.63
C GLY A 94 60.46 17.01 4.52
N GLY A 95 60.64 16.80 5.83
CA GLY A 95 60.85 17.88 6.80
C GLY A 95 59.64 18.24 7.64
N GLY A 96 59.53 17.62 8.82
CA GLY A 96 58.51 17.97 9.80
C GLY A 96 58.77 19.30 10.49
N VAL A 97 57.70 19.97 10.91
CA VAL A 97 57.66 20.82 12.11
C VAL A 97 56.26 20.71 12.73
N LYS A 98 56.24 20.37 14.02
CA LYS A 98 55.06 20.40 14.90
C LYS A 98 54.89 21.82 15.41
N THR A 99 53.68 22.40 15.34
CA THR A 99 53.29 23.50 16.25
C THR A 99 51.82 23.37 16.69
N PRO A 100 51.47 23.84 17.91
CA PRO A 100 50.30 23.40 18.65
C PRO A 100 49.15 24.43 18.67
N PHE A 101 47.93 23.91 18.88
CA PHE A 101 46.73 24.53 19.49
C PHE A 101 46.54 26.07 19.40
N ARG A 102 45.45 26.47 18.73
CA ARG A 102 44.62 27.61 19.18
C ARG A 102 43.18 27.15 19.34
N LYS A 103 42.82 26.94 20.61
CA LYS A 103 41.47 26.71 21.11
C LYS A 103 40.77 28.06 21.26
N GLY A 104 39.57 28.21 20.70
CA GLY A 104 38.66 29.28 21.10
C GLY A 104 37.70 29.80 20.03
N HIS A 105 36.51 29.21 19.94
CA HIS A 105 35.30 29.98 20.26
C HIS A 105 34.19 29.05 20.70
N SER A 106 33.74 29.28 21.93
CA SER A 106 32.67 28.55 22.58
C SER A 106 31.39 29.37 22.43
N ARG A 107 30.31 28.66 22.08
CA ARG A 107 28.89 28.93 22.37
C ARG A 107 28.17 30.02 21.58
N ASN A 108 27.14 29.58 20.87
CA ASN A 108 25.77 29.93 21.27
C ASN A 108 24.93 28.65 21.45
N LYS A 109 24.04 28.72 22.44
CA LYS A 109 23.04 27.73 22.85
C LYS A 109 21.73 28.09 22.16
N SER A 110 21.04 27.11 21.61
CA SER A 110 19.56 27.05 21.51
C SER A 110 19.24 25.56 21.46
N THR A 111 18.93 24.91 22.58
CA THR A 111 17.58 24.78 23.16
C THR A 111 16.57 24.29 22.12
N SER A 112 16.38 22.97 22.02
CA SER A 112 15.07 22.37 22.34
C SER A 112 15.12 20.84 22.37
N SER A 113 14.66 20.32 23.51
CA SER A 113 13.96 19.06 23.75
C SER A 113 14.64 17.71 23.46
N ALA A 114 14.98 17.05 24.57
CA ALA A 114 15.20 15.63 24.69
C ALA A 114 13.92 14.82 24.43
N ILE A 115 14.03 13.71 23.69
CA ILE A 115 13.27 12.48 23.96
C ILE A 115 14.22 11.30 23.71
N LEU A 116 14.22 10.36 24.66
CA LEU A 116 15.11 9.21 24.81
C LEU A 116 14.87 8.10 23.77
N GLY A 117 15.96 7.43 23.37
CA GLY A 117 16.07 6.01 22.95
C GLY A 117 15.38 5.63 21.64
N THR A 118 15.96 4.94 20.66
CA THR A 118 17.05 3.96 20.67
C THR A 118 17.60 3.88 19.24
N GLN A 119 18.92 3.97 19.08
CA GLN A 119 19.67 3.71 17.85
C GLN A 119 19.64 2.22 17.49
N PRO A 120 19.70 1.84 16.20
CA PRO A 120 21.02 1.57 15.63
C PRO A 120 21.25 2.02 14.17
N ASP A 121 22.43 2.61 14.00
CA ASP A 121 23.47 2.47 12.96
C ASP A 121 23.20 2.98 11.51
N PRO A 122 23.97 3.99 11.03
CA PRO A 122 23.96 4.45 9.65
C PRO A 122 25.08 3.78 8.84
N SER A 123 24.74 2.87 7.94
CA SER A 123 25.63 2.44 6.86
C SER A 123 24.85 2.03 5.62
N ALA A 124 25.36 2.45 4.46
CA ALA A 124 24.90 2.19 3.10
C ALA A 124 23.81 3.11 2.50
N THR A 125 24.15 4.39 2.31
CA THR A 125 23.62 5.18 1.18
C THR A 125 24.28 4.67 -0.10
N GLN A 126 23.53 3.95 -0.93
CA GLN A 126 23.88 3.66 -2.33
C GLN A 126 22.84 4.34 -3.23
N PRO A 127 23.25 5.09 -4.28
CA PRO A 127 22.31 5.68 -5.22
C PRO A 127 21.87 4.61 -6.22
N ILE A 128 20.60 4.19 -6.17
CA ILE A 128 20.02 3.34 -7.20
C ILE A 128 19.65 4.22 -8.40
N VAL A 129 20.51 4.19 -9.42
CA VAL A 129 20.16 4.60 -10.78
C VAL A 129 19.15 3.58 -11.31
N ARG A 130 17.88 3.99 -11.47
CA ARG A 130 16.91 3.23 -12.28
C ARG A 130 16.83 3.88 -13.65
N GLU A 131 17.63 3.32 -14.55
CA GLU A 131 17.55 3.55 -15.99
C GLU A 131 16.37 2.73 -16.53
N CYS A 132 15.29 3.41 -16.93
CA CYS A 132 14.18 2.77 -17.63
C CYS A 132 14.61 2.47 -19.06
N ARG A 133 14.90 1.20 -19.37
CA ARG A 133 15.06 0.75 -20.75
C ARG A 133 13.77 0.08 -21.21
N GLU A 134 12.95 0.82 -21.95
CA GLU A 134 11.97 0.22 -22.85
C GLU A 134 12.71 -0.50 -23.98
N VAL A 135 12.45 -1.79 -24.12
CA VAL A 135 12.66 -2.49 -25.40
C VAL A 135 11.39 -3.27 -25.67
N GLY A 136 10.67 -2.82 -26.70
CA GLY A 136 9.38 -3.37 -27.08
C GLY A 136 9.45 -4.69 -27.85
N GLY A 137 8.25 -5.18 -28.16
CA GLY A 137 7.97 -6.01 -29.32
C GLY A 137 7.54 -7.43 -29.01
N PHE A 138 6.24 -7.71 -29.18
CA PHE A 138 5.58 -8.87 -29.83
C PHE A 138 4.16 -8.98 -29.24
N ARG A 139 3.18 -8.26 -29.79
CA ARG A 139 2.31 -8.63 -30.92
C ARG A 139 1.58 -9.98 -30.70
N GLY A 140 0.34 -9.88 -30.22
CA GLY A 140 -0.77 -10.70 -30.71
C GLY A 140 -1.20 -11.92 -29.89
N VAL A 141 -1.87 -11.70 -28.75
CA VAL A 141 -3.09 -12.46 -28.40
C VAL A 141 -4.06 -11.46 -27.77
N SER A 142 -5.10 -11.09 -28.52
CA SER A 142 -6.03 -10.03 -28.14
C SER A 142 -7.03 -10.46 -27.08
N LYS A 143 -7.15 -9.61 -26.05
CA LYS A 143 -8.35 -9.28 -25.24
C LYS A 143 -8.82 -10.31 -24.20
N ALA A 144 -8.15 -10.35 -23.05
CA ALA A 144 -8.80 -10.67 -21.76
C ALA A 144 -8.02 -10.24 -20.50
N VAL A 145 -6.78 -9.73 -20.60
CA VAL A 145 -5.97 -9.33 -19.42
C VAL A 145 -5.46 -7.89 -19.57
N GLN A 146 -6.38 -6.96 -19.80
CA GLN A 146 -6.12 -5.51 -19.65
C GLN A 146 -7.37 -4.83 -19.08
N ALA A 147 -7.79 -5.28 -17.90
CA ALA A 147 -8.73 -4.57 -17.05
C ALA A 147 -8.36 -4.71 -15.55
N GLU A 148 -7.10 -5.02 -15.25
CA GLU A 148 -6.63 -5.31 -13.89
C GLU A 148 -5.37 -4.46 -13.57
N THR A 149 -5.32 -3.21 -14.06
CA THR A 149 -4.22 -2.28 -13.73
C THR A 149 -4.70 -0.87 -13.38
N SER A 150 -6.00 -0.69 -13.08
CA SER A 150 -6.47 0.61 -12.56
C SER A 150 -7.60 0.53 -11.52
N LEU A 151 -7.85 -0.62 -10.91
CA LEU A 151 -8.61 -0.69 -9.66
C LEU A 151 -7.65 -1.13 -8.55
N GLY A 152 -7.33 -0.22 -7.62
CA GLY A 152 -6.61 -0.58 -6.40
C GLY A 152 -5.42 0.30 -6.02
N ALA A 153 -5.46 1.61 -6.27
CA ALA A 153 -4.58 2.53 -5.56
C ALA A 153 -5.09 2.68 -4.11
N ASN A 154 -4.62 1.77 -3.25
CA ASN A 154 -4.93 1.56 -1.82
C ASN A 154 -5.96 0.45 -1.49
N CYS A 155 -5.90 -0.70 -2.16
CA CYS A 155 -6.19 -1.93 -1.44
C CYS A 155 -4.98 -2.18 -0.51
N CYS A 156 -5.12 -1.73 0.74
CA CYS A 156 -4.23 -1.98 1.89
C CYS A 156 -2.94 -2.73 1.54
N HIS A 157 -1.89 -2.01 1.09
CA HIS A 157 -0.53 -2.53 0.85
C HIS A 157 -0.50 -4.05 0.79
N VAL A 158 -1.04 -4.65 -0.29
CA VAL A 158 -0.92 -6.09 -0.48
C VAL A 158 0.54 -6.29 -0.84
N GLN A 159 1.39 -6.31 0.18
CA GLN A 159 2.76 -6.72 0.08
C GLN A 159 2.63 -8.18 -0.32
N VAL A 160 2.70 -8.43 -1.63
CA VAL A 160 2.71 -9.78 -2.16
C VAL A 160 3.87 -10.47 -1.47
N ASP A 161 3.59 -11.52 -0.71
CA ASP A 161 4.64 -12.35 -0.12
C ASP A 161 5.47 -12.87 -1.30
N ASN A 162 6.68 -12.32 -1.45
CA ASN A 162 7.58 -12.65 -2.55
C ASN A 162 7.89 -14.16 -2.57
N GLN A 163 7.89 -14.82 -1.41
CA GLN A 163 8.07 -16.26 -1.30
C GLN A 163 6.84 -17.00 -1.83
N LEU A 164 5.63 -16.66 -1.35
CA LEU A 164 4.39 -17.28 -1.82
C LEU A 164 4.19 -17.12 -3.33
N PHE A 165 4.56 -15.95 -3.88
CA PHE A 165 4.48 -15.68 -5.31
C PHE A 165 5.51 -16.47 -6.12
N SER A 166 6.72 -16.67 -5.58
CA SER A 166 7.73 -17.54 -6.19
C SER A 166 7.28 -19.01 -6.20
N ASP A 167 6.69 -19.46 -5.09
CA ASP A 167 6.15 -20.81 -4.94
C ASP A 167 4.99 -21.03 -5.93
N PHE A 168 4.10 -20.05 -6.05
CA PHE A 168 3.03 -20.05 -7.05
C PHE A 168 3.56 -20.13 -8.49
N LYS A 169 4.59 -19.34 -8.83
CA LYS A 169 5.19 -19.40 -10.18
C LYS A 169 5.75 -20.79 -10.47
N THR A 170 6.44 -21.38 -9.50
CA THR A 170 7.00 -22.73 -9.63
C THR A 170 5.90 -23.78 -9.81
N TRP A 171 4.85 -23.71 -8.99
CA TRP A 171 3.68 -24.58 -9.12
C TRP A 171 2.93 -24.37 -10.45
N LYS A 172 2.88 -23.14 -10.97
CA LYS A 172 2.18 -22.83 -12.22
C LYS A 172 2.84 -23.46 -13.45
N GLU A 173 4.16 -23.58 -13.45
CA GLU A 173 4.89 -24.26 -14.55
C GLU A 173 4.60 -25.76 -14.56
N GLU A 174 4.46 -26.39 -13.39
CA GLU A 174 4.11 -27.82 -13.24
C GLU A 174 2.97 -28.01 -12.22
N PRO A 175 1.71 -27.80 -12.64
CA PRO A 175 0.59 -27.81 -11.72
C PRO A 175 0.30 -29.22 -11.22
N VAL A 176 0.50 -29.41 -9.92
CA VAL A 176 0.08 -30.61 -9.18
C VAL A 176 -1.14 -30.30 -8.34
N LEU A 177 -2.13 -31.21 -8.37
CA LEU A 177 -3.37 -31.10 -7.58
C LEU A 177 -3.30 -31.89 -6.27
N ASP A 178 -2.20 -32.59 -6.03
CA ASP A 178 -2.00 -33.33 -4.79
C ASP A 178 -1.86 -32.37 -3.60
N ARG A 179 -2.68 -32.59 -2.57
CA ARG A 179 -2.69 -31.78 -1.35
C ARG A 179 -1.41 -31.93 -0.53
N SER A 180 -0.59 -32.94 -0.81
CA SER A 180 0.70 -33.14 -0.15
C SER A 180 1.82 -32.25 -0.71
N CYS A 181 1.62 -31.56 -1.84
CA CYS A 181 2.64 -30.66 -2.37
C CYS A 181 2.77 -29.39 -1.51
N CYS A 182 4.01 -28.88 -1.41
CA CYS A 182 4.36 -27.78 -0.50
C CYS A 182 3.50 -26.53 -0.68
N PHE A 183 3.18 -26.17 -1.93
CA PHE A 183 2.38 -24.98 -2.24
C PHE A 183 0.92 -25.11 -1.77
N LEU A 184 0.25 -26.22 -2.13
CA LEU A 184 -1.16 -26.41 -1.74
C LEU A 184 -1.29 -26.67 -0.24
N GLU A 185 -0.35 -27.37 0.40
CA GLU A 185 -0.40 -27.55 1.86
C GLU A 185 -0.42 -26.19 2.58
N ARG A 186 0.40 -25.24 2.11
CA ARG A 186 0.45 -23.88 2.64
C ARG A 186 -0.86 -23.12 2.41
N VAL A 187 -1.38 -23.10 1.18
CA VAL A 187 -2.68 -22.47 0.84
C VAL A 187 -3.82 -23.05 1.70
N TYR A 188 -3.86 -24.37 1.87
CA TYR A 188 -4.90 -25.00 2.68
C TYR A 188 -4.77 -24.62 4.16
N ARG A 189 -3.55 -24.54 4.68
CA ARG A 189 -3.30 -24.19 6.09
C ARG A 189 -3.58 -22.72 6.39
N GLU A 190 -3.16 -21.83 5.51
CA GLU A 190 -3.16 -20.39 5.74
C GLU A 190 -4.47 -19.73 5.29
N ASP A 191 -5.06 -20.17 4.19
CA ASP A 191 -6.22 -19.49 3.58
C ASP A 191 -7.52 -20.29 3.72
N ILE A 192 -7.47 -21.62 3.57
CA ILE A 192 -8.69 -22.44 3.48
C ILE A 192 -9.17 -22.91 4.86
N TYR A 193 -8.32 -23.60 5.64
CA TYR A 193 -8.73 -24.17 6.94
C TYR A 193 -9.22 -23.13 7.94
N PRO A 194 -8.62 -21.93 8.07
CA PRO A 194 -9.14 -20.90 8.96
C PRO A 194 -10.59 -20.50 8.63
N CYS A 195 -10.98 -20.57 7.36
CA CYS A 195 -12.35 -20.30 6.90
C CYS A 195 -13.29 -21.50 7.07
N LEU A 196 -12.77 -22.70 7.33
CA LEU A 196 -13.57 -23.93 7.48
C LEU A 196 -13.67 -24.41 8.94
N THR A 197 -12.78 -23.95 9.82
CA THR A 197 -12.86 -24.23 11.27
C THR A 197 -13.80 -23.26 11.95
N PHE A 198 -15.10 -23.50 11.85
CA PHE A 198 -16.08 -22.84 12.69
C PHE A 198 -16.14 -23.54 14.04
N SER A 199 -15.73 -22.85 15.11
CA SER A 199 -15.97 -23.29 16.49
C SER A 199 -17.48 -23.30 16.75
N LYS A 200 -18.12 -24.45 16.57
CA LYS A 200 -19.55 -24.64 16.85
C LYS A 200 -19.74 -24.86 18.36
N SER A 201 -19.52 -23.83 19.15
CA SER A 201 -19.74 -23.91 20.59
C SER A 201 -20.19 -22.57 21.16
N GLU A 202 -21.35 -22.08 20.72
CA GLU A 202 -22.12 -21.03 21.41
C GLU A 202 -23.54 -20.91 20.83
N VAL A 203 -24.31 -22.00 20.93
CA VAL A 203 -25.78 -21.96 21.02
C VAL A 203 -26.20 -23.08 21.98
N ARG A 204 -26.21 -22.76 23.28
CA ARG A 204 -26.96 -23.51 24.30
C ARG A 204 -27.54 -22.52 25.29
#